data_AF-A0A9D7GGU5-F1
#
_entry.id   AF-A0A9D7GGU5-F1
#
_cell.length_a   1.000
_cell.length_b   1.000
_cell.length_c   1.000
_cell.angle_alpha   90.00
_cell.angle_beta   90.00
_cell.angle_gamma   90.00
#
_symmetry.space_group_name_H-M   'P 1'
#
loop_
_entity.id
_entity.type
_entity.pdbx_description
1 polymer ?
#
loop_
_entity_poly.entity_id
_entity_poly.type
_entity_poly.pdbx_seq_one_letter_code
_entity_poly.pdbx_strand_id
1 'polypeptide(L)'
;MSTRIFLLQLIMIYFVTMPKAWSQKYDYTWVIGKEYNTSNEDGYDDAAEGMILRFDKSPPSIEKHPIPMKMLDFSIMSDPITGDLMFYTNGSRIMDKNHDVMENGDSINIGDQFRYYCNEGASSFYSNFNGNLALPMSGASNKDKYVLFTRPKRLVLPSMQKILFHEINMSSNEGSGKVTKKNVEIFSSKSLALMSLQACKHKNGNDWWILFGKGQTDLS
;
A
#
# COMPACT_ATOMS: atom_id res chain seq x y z
N MET A 1 43.38 -1.05 37.50
CA MET A 1 42.75 -2.07 36.63
C MET A 1 41.21 -2.07 36.65
N SER A 2 40.55 -1.24 37.47
CA SER A 2 39.09 -1.34 37.72
C SER A 2 38.20 -0.57 36.72
N THR A 3 38.59 0.62 36.27
CA THR A 3 37.70 1.50 35.49
C THR A 3 37.41 1.02 34.06
N ARG A 4 38.38 0.35 33.41
CA ARG A 4 38.21 -0.17 32.03
C ARG A 4 37.26 -1.35 31.94
N ILE A 5 37.27 -2.23 32.96
CA ILE A 5 36.39 -3.40 33.03
C ILE A 5 34.95 -2.95 33.30
N PHE A 6 34.77 -1.97 34.19
CA PHE A 6 33.46 -1.39 34.47
C PHE A 6 32.85 -0.69 33.25
N LEU A 7 33.66 0.04 32.48
CA LEU A 7 33.20 0.68 31.24
C LEU A 7 32.78 -0.36 30.17
N LEU A 8 33.53 -1.45 30.04
CA LEU A 8 33.19 -2.54 29.13
C LEU A 8 31.89 -3.24 29.54
N GLN A 9 31.66 -3.45 30.84
CA GLN A 9 30.40 -4.00 31.35
C GLN A 9 29.21 -3.09 31.07
N LEU A 10 29.36 -1.76 31.25
CA LEU A 10 28.32 -0.78 30.90
C LEU A 10 28.00 -0.76 29.40
N ILE A 11 29.03 -0.83 28.55
CA ILE A 11 28.85 -0.92 27.09
C ILE A 11 28.15 -2.22 26.71
N MET A 12 28.52 -3.35 27.31
CA MET A 12 27.89 -4.64 27.04
C MET A 12 26.42 -4.65 27.48
N ILE A 13 26.10 -4.12 28.66
CA ILE A 13 24.71 -3.96 29.12
C ILE A 13 23.95 -3.07 28.16
N TYR A 14 24.52 -1.93 27.74
CA TYR A 14 23.91 -1.03 26.75
C TYR A 14 23.58 -1.76 25.44
N PHE A 15 24.49 -2.59 24.89
CA PHE A 15 24.23 -3.36 23.67
C PHE A 15 23.25 -4.53 23.87
N VAL A 16 23.15 -5.10 25.07
CA VAL A 16 22.20 -6.18 25.38
C VAL A 16 20.80 -5.64 25.69
N THR A 17 20.71 -4.43 26.26
CA THR A 17 19.44 -3.74 26.56
C THR A 17 18.98 -2.80 25.44
N MET A 18 19.78 -2.62 24.38
CA MET A 18 19.33 -1.95 23.18
C MET A 18 18.06 -2.65 22.69
N PRO A 19 16.93 -1.93 22.51
CA PRO A 19 15.83 -2.50 21.78
C PRO A 19 16.40 -2.96 20.44
N LYS A 20 16.24 -4.26 20.13
CA LYS A 20 16.54 -4.81 18.80
C LYS A 20 16.06 -3.77 17.80
N ALA A 21 16.86 -3.41 16.80
CA ALA A 21 16.38 -2.53 15.75
C ALA A 21 15.17 -3.23 15.09
N TRP A 22 13.95 -2.79 15.41
CA TRP A 22 12.76 -3.37 14.80
C TRP A 22 12.72 -2.85 13.36
N SER A 23 12.87 -3.79 12.42
CA SER A 23 12.51 -3.53 11.04
C SER A 23 11.01 -3.24 11.01
N GLN A 24 10.61 -2.15 10.37
CA GLN A 24 9.21 -1.79 10.22
C GLN A 24 8.62 -2.71 9.15
N LYS A 25 7.71 -3.59 9.55
CA LYS A 25 7.21 -4.66 8.67
C LYS A 25 6.09 -4.25 7.71
N TYR A 26 5.96 -2.96 7.42
CA TYR A 26 4.86 -2.43 6.61
C TYR A 26 4.75 -3.02 5.19
N ASP A 27 5.80 -3.67 4.69
CA ASP A 27 5.89 -4.27 3.36
C ASP A 27 6.32 -5.75 3.40
N TYR A 28 5.87 -6.52 4.40
CA TYR A 28 6.29 -7.91 4.61
C TYR A 28 5.41 -8.96 3.92
N THR A 29 4.19 -8.60 3.54
CA THR A 29 3.26 -9.48 2.81
C THR A 29 2.92 -8.86 1.47
N TRP A 30 3.26 -9.54 0.39
CA TRP A 30 3.03 -9.09 -0.98
C TRP A 30 1.92 -9.90 -1.64
N VAL A 31 0.86 -9.20 -2.06
CA VAL A 31 -0.27 -9.77 -2.79
C VAL A 31 -0.08 -9.47 -4.28
N ILE A 32 0.17 -10.50 -5.09
CA ILE A 32 0.53 -10.35 -6.51
C ILE A 32 -0.25 -11.30 -7.40
N GLY A 33 -0.23 -11.02 -8.71
CA GLY A 33 -0.93 -11.82 -9.70
C GLY A 33 -2.42 -11.48 -9.81
N LYS A 34 -3.19 -12.41 -10.35
CA LYS A 34 -4.65 -12.36 -10.47
C LYS A 34 -5.19 -13.76 -10.69
N GLU A 35 -6.48 -13.96 -10.49
CA GLU A 35 -7.14 -15.16 -11.01
C GLU A 35 -7.57 -14.92 -12.47
N TYR A 36 -7.16 -15.77 -13.42
CA TYR A 36 -7.50 -15.57 -14.84
C TYR A 36 -8.85 -16.17 -15.22
N ASN A 37 -9.28 -17.25 -14.55
CA ASN A 37 -10.57 -17.92 -14.70
C ASN A 37 -10.63 -19.09 -13.69
N THR A 38 -11.63 -19.15 -12.83
CA THR A 38 -12.11 -20.43 -12.32
C THR A 38 -13.12 -20.96 -13.31
N SER A 39 -12.80 -22.08 -13.96
CA SER A 39 -13.75 -22.75 -14.85
C SER A 39 -14.84 -23.51 -14.07
N ASN A 40 -14.77 -23.51 -12.74
CA ASN A 40 -15.65 -24.28 -11.87
C ASN A 40 -16.44 -23.36 -10.94
N GLU A 41 -17.76 -23.52 -10.94
CA GLU A 41 -18.71 -22.82 -10.06
C GLU A 41 -18.52 -23.17 -8.57
N ASP A 42 -17.77 -24.24 -8.25
CA ASP A 42 -17.66 -24.83 -6.90
C ASP A 42 -16.21 -25.01 -6.38
N GLY A 43 -15.33 -24.05 -6.62
CA GLY A 43 -14.10 -23.90 -5.82
C GLY A 43 -12.78 -24.01 -6.56
N TYR A 44 -11.78 -23.48 -5.85
CA TYR A 44 -10.37 -23.30 -6.21
C TYR A 44 -9.84 -24.27 -7.29
N ASP A 45 -9.33 -23.70 -8.38
CA ASP A 45 -8.54 -24.40 -9.37
C ASP A 45 -7.05 -24.24 -9.03
N ASP A 46 -6.24 -25.29 -9.26
CA ASP A 46 -4.77 -25.25 -9.15
C ASP A 46 -4.13 -24.20 -10.10
N ALA A 47 -4.94 -23.64 -11.00
CA ALA A 47 -4.67 -22.54 -11.92
C ALA A 47 -4.76 -21.12 -11.31
N ALA A 48 -4.99 -20.96 -9.99
CA ALA A 48 -4.90 -19.65 -9.34
C ALA A 48 -3.50 -19.04 -9.58
N GLU A 49 -3.41 -18.01 -10.44
CA GLU A 49 -2.16 -17.29 -10.73
C GLU A 49 -1.86 -16.18 -9.70
N GLY A 50 -2.75 -16.02 -8.73
CA GLY A 50 -2.55 -15.14 -7.58
C GLY A 50 -1.65 -15.78 -6.53
N MET A 51 -0.81 -14.97 -5.89
CA MET A 51 0.13 -15.43 -4.87
C MET A 51 0.25 -14.43 -3.73
N ILE A 52 0.47 -14.96 -2.53
CA ILE A 52 0.89 -14.22 -1.36
C ILE A 52 2.36 -14.60 -1.08
N LEU A 53 3.25 -13.62 -1.17
CA LEU A 53 4.67 -13.75 -0.88
C LEU A 53 4.95 -13.11 0.49
N ARG A 54 5.49 -13.87 1.45
CA ARG A 54 5.80 -13.38 2.81
C ARG A 54 7.29 -13.40 3.10
N PHE A 55 7.81 -12.28 3.62
CA PHE A 55 9.23 -12.08 3.95
C PHE A 55 9.56 -12.33 5.44
N ASP A 56 8.75 -13.14 6.11
CA ASP A 56 8.92 -13.50 7.52
C ASP A 56 9.98 -14.59 7.77
N LYS A 57 10.42 -15.28 6.72
CA LYS A 57 11.50 -16.27 6.75
C LYS A 57 12.43 -16.15 5.53
N SER A 58 13.58 -16.82 5.60
CA SER A 58 14.54 -16.95 4.51
C SER A 58 14.73 -18.44 4.15
N PRO A 59 14.41 -18.88 2.93
CA PRO A 59 13.81 -18.10 1.84
C PRO A 59 12.36 -17.67 2.15
N PRO A 60 11.84 -16.60 1.50
CA PRO A 60 10.45 -16.13 1.66
C PRO A 60 9.39 -17.23 1.47
N SER A 61 8.28 -17.15 2.20
CA SER A 61 7.11 -18.01 1.99
C SER A 61 6.41 -17.64 0.69
N ILE A 62 5.92 -18.63 -0.04
CA ILE A 62 4.98 -18.42 -1.16
C ILE A 62 3.75 -19.26 -0.90
N GLU A 63 2.58 -18.64 -0.98
CA GLU A 63 1.26 -19.27 -0.90
C GLU A 63 0.50 -18.94 -2.19
N LYS A 64 -0.13 -19.94 -2.82
CA LYS A 64 -1.08 -19.70 -3.90
C LYS A 64 -2.39 -19.19 -3.30
N HIS A 65 -2.91 -18.09 -3.82
CA HIS A 65 -4.15 -17.49 -3.32
C HIS A 65 -4.90 -16.78 -4.46
N PRO A 66 -6.20 -17.04 -4.67
CA PRO A 66 -7.03 -16.38 -5.65
C PRO A 66 -7.19 -14.92 -5.28
N ILE A 67 -6.69 -14.04 -6.14
CA ILE A 67 -6.85 -12.60 -5.93
C ILE A 67 -8.05 -12.15 -6.78
N PRO A 68 -9.11 -11.57 -6.16
CA PRO A 68 -10.36 -11.23 -6.84
C PRO A 68 -10.24 -10.00 -7.77
N MET A 69 -9.00 -9.57 -8.07
CA MET A 69 -8.68 -8.44 -8.91
C MET A 69 -7.26 -8.56 -9.45
N LYS A 70 -6.94 -7.81 -10.51
CA LYS A 70 -5.62 -7.81 -11.11
C LYS A 70 -4.69 -6.78 -10.45
N MET A 71 -3.56 -7.26 -9.92
CA MET A 71 -2.56 -6.47 -9.20
C MET A 71 -1.48 -5.90 -10.14
N LEU A 72 -1.83 -4.84 -10.88
CA LEU A 72 -0.86 -4.09 -11.73
C LEU A 72 -0.34 -2.82 -11.05
N ASP A 73 -1.24 -1.91 -10.68
CA ASP A 73 -0.91 -0.70 -9.92
C ASP A 73 -1.23 -0.94 -8.45
N PHE A 74 -0.36 -1.63 -7.74
CA PHE A 74 -0.67 -2.07 -6.39
C PHE A 74 -0.01 -1.22 -5.30
N SER A 75 -0.69 -1.15 -4.16
CA SER A 75 -0.08 -0.75 -2.90
C SER A 75 -0.62 -1.67 -1.82
N ILE A 76 0.26 -2.09 -0.91
CA ILE A 76 -0.01 -3.09 0.11
C ILE A 76 0.49 -2.55 1.44
N MET A 77 -0.21 -2.88 2.51
CA MET A 77 0.16 -2.53 3.87
C MET A 77 0.09 -3.76 4.76
N SER A 78 1.16 -3.99 5.51
CA SER A 78 1.27 -5.06 6.50
C SER A 78 1.39 -4.47 7.91
N ASP A 79 1.02 -5.27 8.91
CA ASP A 79 1.17 -4.90 10.31
C ASP A 79 2.66 -4.71 10.63
N PRO A 80 3.06 -3.58 11.22
CA PRO A 80 4.48 -3.28 11.43
C PRO A 80 5.18 -4.21 12.43
N ILE A 81 4.44 -4.96 13.23
CA ILE A 81 4.93 -5.85 14.28
C ILE A 81 4.93 -7.30 13.79
N THR A 82 3.78 -7.79 13.32
CA THR A 82 3.64 -9.19 12.89
C THR A 82 4.13 -9.38 11.47
N GLY A 83 3.88 -8.42 10.59
CA GLY A 83 4.10 -8.51 9.15
C GLY A 83 2.91 -9.08 8.38
N ASP A 84 1.78 -9.33 9.05
CA ASP A 84 0.57 -9.85 8.41
C ASP A 84 -0.13 -8.79 7.56
N LEU A 85 -0.82 -9.21 6.52
CA LEU A 85 -1.57 -8.32 5.63
C LEU A 85 -2.64 -7.53 6.42
N MET A 86 -2.69 -6.22 6.20
CA MET A 86 -3.75 -5.35 6.72
C MET A 86 -4.75 -4.98 5.64
N PHE A 87 -4.24 -4.49 4.50
CA PHE A 87 -5.04 -4.13 3.34
C PHE A 87 -4.15 -4.04 2.09
N TYR A 88 -4.79 -4.07 0.93
CA TYR A 88 -4.13 -3.83 -0.35
C TYR A 88 -5.07 -3.19 -1.35
N THR A 89 -4.53 -2.67 -2.44
CA THR A 89 -5.32 -2.06 -3.51
C THR A 89 -4.67 -2.32 -4.85
N ASN A 90 -5.48 -2.37 -5.91
CA ASN A 90 -5.02 -2.29 -7.30
C ASN A 90 -5.29 -0.91 -7.95
N GLY A 91 -5.61 0.10 -7.14
CA GLY A 91 -6.00 1.44 -7.57
C GLY A 91 -7.48 1.61 -7.91
N SER A 92 -8.27 0.53 -7.95
CA SER A 92 -9.71 0.57 -8.21
C SER A 92 -10.51 0.50 -6.91
N ARG A 93 -10.11 -0.45 -6.08
CA ARG A 93 -10.75 -0.78 -4.80
C ARG A 93 -9.68 -1.02 -3.75
N ILE A 94 -10.05 -0.86 -2.48
CA ILE A 94 -9.23 -1.21 -1.32
C ILE A 94 -9.82 -2.47 -0.73
N MET A 95 -8.99 -3.50 -0.62
CA MET A 95 -9.32 -4.80 -0.07
C MET A 95 -8.77 -4.89 1.34
N ASP A 96 -9.49 -5.55 2.23
CA ASP A 96 -9.03 -5.85 3.57
C ASP A 96 -8.15 -7.12 3.62
N LYS A 97 -7.75 -7.50 4.83
CA LYS A 97 -6.95 -8.70 5.11
C LYS A 97 -7.65 -10.02 4.78
N ASN A 98 -8.98 -10.02 4.68
CA ASN A 98 -9.78 -11.20 4.35
C ASN A 98 -10.00 -11.32 2.84
N HIS A 99 -9.40 -10.42 2.05
CA HIS A 99 -9.57 -10.33 0.59
C HIS A 99 -11.00 -9.91 0.18
N ASP A 100 -11.72 -9.23 1.07
CA ASP A 100 -13.01 -8.61 0.81
C ASP A 100 -12.84 -7.11 0.54
N VAL A 101 -13.81 -6.50 -0.15
CA VAL A 101 -13.80 -5.05 -0.36
C VAL A 101 -13.97 -4.38 1.01
N MET A 102 -12.95 -3.63 1.44
CA MET A 102 -13.00 -2.87 2.69
C MET A 102 -14.19 -1.92 2.68
N GLU A 103 -14.85 -1.72 3.82
CA GLU A 103 -16.00 -0.82 3.91
C GLU A 103 -15.65 0.56 3.31
N ASN A 104 -16.49 1.01 2.35
CA ASN A 104 -16.33 2.25 1.58
C ASN A 104 -15.08 2.29 0.66
N GLY A 105 -14.39 1.17 0.46
CA GLY A 105 -13.22 1.00 -0.41
C GLY A 105 -13.54 0.57 -1.84
N ASP A 106 -14.81 0.54 -2.25
CA ASP A 106 -15.29 0.03 -3.53
C ASP A 106 -15.00 0.93 -4.76
N SER A 107 -14.69 2.20 -4.53
CA SER A 107 -14.68 3.22 -5.58
C SER A 107 -13.66 4.33 -5.35
N ILE A 108 -12.38 3.98 -5.43
CA ILE A 108 -11.26 4.95 -5.41
C ILE A 108 -10.79 5.28 -6.82
N ASN A 109 -10.14 6.43 -7.00
CA ASN A 109 -9.67 6.93 -8.30
C ASN A 109 -10.78 7.10 -9.35
N ILE A 110 -11.97 7.54 -8.92
CA ILE A 110 -13.13 7.73 -9.80
C ILE A 110 -12.77 8.66 -10.96
N GLY A 111 -13.11 8.23 -12.17
CA GLY A 111 -12.81 8.92 -13.42
C GLY A 111 -12.94 7.99 -14.61
N ASP A 112 -12.38 8.38 -15.74
CA ASP A 112 -12.54 7.64 -16.99
C ASP A 112 -11.96 6.22 -16.86
N GLN A 113 -10.72 6.09 -16.35
CA GLN A 113 -10.10 4.79 -16.08
C GLN A 113 -10.95 3.90 -15.18
N PHE A 114 -11.54 4.47 -14.12
CA PHE A 114 -12.41 3.71 -13.22
C PHE A 114 -13.61 3.13 -13.99
N ARG A 115 -14.28 3.95 -14.81
CA ARG A 115 -15.43 3.50 -15.59
C ARG A 115 -15.09 2.44 -16.65
N TYR A 116 -13.90 2.50 -17.24
CA TYR A 116 -13.53 1.60 -18.34
C TYR A 116 -12.88 0.30 -17.88
N TYR A 117 -12.13 0.31 -16.77
CA TYR A 117 -11.30 -0.84 -16.36
C TYR A 117 -11.64 -1.39 -14.97
N CYS A 118 -12.28 -0.61 -14.10
CA CYS A 118 -12.63 -1.04 -12.75
C CYS A 118 -14.00 -1.75 -12.71
N ASN A 119 -14.18 -2.72 -13.61
CA ASN A 119 -15.34 -3.61 -13.62
C ASN A 119 -15.34 -4.50 -12.37
N GLU A 120 -16.35 -5.36 -12.22
CA GLU A 120 -16.36 -6.38 -11.16
C GLU A 120 -15.53 -7.61 -11.55
N GLY A 121 -15.08 -8.35 -10.53
CA GLY A 121 -14.34 -9.61 -10.67
C GLY A 121 -12.85 -9.50 -10.99
N ALA A 122 -12.21 -10.65 -11.21
CA ALA A 122 -10.75 -10.79 -11.29
C ALA A 122 -10.08 -10.08 -12.49
N SER A 123 -10.88 -9.65 -13.47
CA SER A 123 -10.40 -8.81 -14.58
C SER A 123 -10.36 -7.32 -14.24
N SER A 124 -10.84 -6.90 -13.07
CA SER A 124 -10.78 -5.50 -12.61
C SER A 124 -9.35 -5.05 -12.37
N PHE A 125 -8.94 -3.94 -12.98
CA PHE A 125 -7.64 -3.31 -12.73
C PHE A 125 -7.67 -1.81 -12.96
N TYR A 126 -6.71 -1.11 -12.37
CA TYR A 126 -6.41 0.26 -12.73
C TYR A 126 -5.19 0.30 -13.67
N SER A 127 -5.36 0.84 -14.88
CA SER A 127 -4.30 0.86 -15.91
C SER A 127 -3.27 1.97 -15.66
N ASN A 128 -2.69 2.04 -14.48
CA ASN A 128 -1.61 2.97 -14.16
C ASN A 128 -0.38 2.18 -13.67
N PHE A 129 0.75 2.86 -13.52
CA PHE A 129 1.97 2.24 -12.99
C PHE A 129 2.44 3.05 -11.79
N ASN A 130 2.57 2.39 -10.64
CA ASN A 130 3.04 2.95 -9.38
C ASN A 130 2.34 4.26 -8.97
N GLY A 131 1.04 4.34 -9.25
CA GLY A 131 0.19 5.47 -8.92
C GLY A 131 -0.35 5.42 -7.50
N ASN A 132 -0.18 4.31 -6.78
CA ASN A 132 -0.72 4.10 -5.43
C ASN A 132 0.41 4.01 -4.40
N LEU A 133 0.26 4.69 -3.27
CA LEU A 133 1.23 4.72 -2.18
C LEU A 133 0.50 4.78 -0.83
N ALA A 134 0.53 3.71 -0.06
CA ALA A 134 0.02 3.63 1.30
C ALA A 134 1.10 3.97 2.33
N LEU A 135 0.77 4.75 3.35
CA LEU A 135 1.66 5.13 4.45
C LEU A 135 0.91 5.12 5.78
N PRO A 136 1.56 4.77 6.91
CA PRO A 136 0.99 5.01 8.23
C PRO A 136 0.88 6.52 8.49
N MET A 137 -0.23 6.94 9.08
CA MET A 137 -0.46 8.36 9.39
C MET A 137 0.40 8.80 10.58
N SER A 138 1.01 9.98 10.48
CA SER A 138 1.87 10.52 11.53
C SER A 138 1.12 10.77 12.85
N GLY A 139 1.84 10.61 13.96
CA GLY A 139 1.38 11.00 15.30
C GLY A 139 0.77 9.86 16.11
N ALA A 140 1.02 9.86 17.43
CA ALA A 140 0.64 8.76 18.33
C ALA A 140 -0.89 8.53 18.40
N SER A 141 -1.70 9.57 18.21
CA SER A 141 -3.16 9.47 18.15
C SER A 141 -3.70 8.78 16.89
N ASN A 142 -2.84 8.53 15.90
CA ASN A 142 -3.20 7.96 14.60
C ASN A 142 -2.61 6.56 14.38
N LYS A 143 -2.26 5.84 15.45
CA LYS A 143 -1.59 4.53 15.38
C LYS A 143 -2.28 3.48 14.48
N ASP A 144 -3.60 3.55 14.35
CA ASP A 144 -4.41 2.62 13.55
C ASP A 144 -4.93 3.28 12.26
N LYS A 145 -4.41 4.46 11.91
CA LYS A 145 -4.81 5.21 10.72
C LYS A 145 -3.71 5.19 9.67
N TYR A 146 -4.15 5.02 8.44
CA TYR A 146 -3.30 4.95 7.26
C TYR A 146 -3.83 5.90 6.21
N VAL A 147 -2.94 6.32 5.34
CA VAL A 147 -3.26 7.17 4.21
C VAL A 147 -2.85 6.44 2.95
N LEU A 148 -3.77 6.38 1.99
CA LEU A 148 -3.47 5.99 0.62
C LEU A 148 -3.44 7.24 -0.25
N PHE A 149 -2.31 7.48 -0.89
CA PHE A 149 -2.20 8.46 -1.97
C PHE A 149 -2.37 7.75 -3.29
N THR A 150 -3.17 8.34 -4.18
CA THR A 150 -3.41 7.78 -5.50
C THR A 150 -3.32 8.84 -6.59
N ARG A 151 -2.91 8.42 -7.79
CA ARG A 151 -2.86 9.27 -8.99
C ARG A 151 -3.82 8.73 -10.04
N PRO A 152 -5.05 9.27 -10.13
CA PRO A 152 -5.99 8.85 -11.17
C PRO A 152 -5.40 9.13 -12.55
N LYS A 153 -5.42 8.12 -13.43
CA LYS A 153 -4.96 8.27 -14.81
C LYS A 153 -6.10 8.80 -15.66
N ARG A 154 -5.79 9.73 -16.55
CA ARG A 154 -6.73 10.25 -17.56
C ARG A 154 -6.46 9.57 -18.90
N LEU A 155 -7.55 9.27 -19.63
CA LEU A 155 -7.46 8.66 -20.95
C LEU A 155 -7.26 9.69 -22.07
N VAL A 156 -7.64 10.94 -21.83
CA VAL A 156 -7.48 12.05 -22.79
C VAL A 156 -6.45 13.04 -22.25
N LEU A 157 -5.49 13.40 -23.12
CA LEU A 157 -4.44 14.39 -22.84
C LEU A 157 -4.55 15.55 -23.87
N PRO A 158 -4.20 16.80 -23.49
CA PRO A 158 -3.73 17.22 -22.17
C PRO A 158 -4.86 17.29 -21.14
N SER A 159 -4.60 16.87 -19.90
CA SER A 159 -5.57 16.96 -18.81
C SER A 159 -4.91 17.29 -17.48
N MET A 160 -5.67 17.97 -16.61
CA MET A 160 -5.28 18.20 -15.23
C MET A 160 -5.09 16.85 -14.54
N GLN A 161 -3.85 16.57 -14.15
CA GLN A 161 -3.50 15.42 -13.33
C GLN A 161 -3.74 15.77 -11.86
N LYS A 162 -4.07 14.76 -11.06
CA LYS A 162 -4.42 14.93 -9.65
C LYS A 162 -3.65 13.94 -8.78
N ILE A 163 -3.39 14.34 -7.55
CA ILE A 163 -3.08 13.43 -6.45
C ILE A 163 -4.29 13.45 -5.51
N LEU A 164 -4.85 12.28 -5.27
CA LEU A 164 -5.94 12.06 -4.34
C LEU A 164 -5.41 11.43 -3.06
N PHE A 165 -6.15 11.67 -2.00
CA PHE A 165 -5.93 11.17 -0.65
C PHE A 165 -7.15 10.33 -0.23
N HIS A 166 -6.88 9.21 0.41
CA HIS A 166 -7.88 8.38 1.09
C HIS A 166 -7.39 8.06 2.50
N GLU A 167 -8.25 8.23 3.49
CA GLU A 167 -7.97 7.91 4.90
C GLU A 167 -8.57 6.55 5.22
N ILE A 168 -7.76 5.67 5.80
CA ILE A 168 -8.13 4.32 6.19
C ILE A 168 -7.99 4.21 7.71
N ASN A 169 -9.01 3.70 8.38
CA ASN A 169 -8.99 3.41 9.81
C ASN A 169 -9.06 1.90 10.06
N MET A 170 -7.96 1.31 10.49
CA MET A 170 -7.84 -0.13 10.74
C MET A 170 -8.42 -0.56 12.09
N SER A 171 -8.75 0.37 12.99
CA SER A 171 -9.48 0.05 14.23
C SER A 171 -10.98 -0.26 14.02
N SER A 172 -11.48 -0.08 12.79
CA SER A 172 -12.89 -0.35 12.44
C SER A 172 -13.11 -1.81 12.05
N ASN A 173 -14.36 -2.26 12.10
CA ASN A 173 -14.81 -3.57 11.60
C ASN A 173 -13.96 -4.75 12.10
N GLU A 174 -13.70 -4.79 13.42
CA GLU A 174 -12.96 -5.87 14.07
C GLU A 174 -11.55 -6.10 13.46
N GLY A 175 -10.93 -5.01 12.98
CA GLY A 175 -9.60 -5.05 12.37
C GLY A 175 -9.60 -5.29 10.87
N SER A 176 -10.76 -5.37 10.21
CA SER A 176 -10.88 -5.39 8.75
C SER A 176 -10.81 -3.99 8.14
N GLY A 177 -10.98 -2.95 8.96
CA GLY A 177 -10.78 -1.57 8.57
C GLY A 177 -11.94 -0.94 7.81
N LYS A 178 -11.83 0.38 7.61
CA LYS A 178 -12.81 1.22 6.89
C LYS A 178 -12.14 2.41 6.23
N VAL A 179 -12.56 2.74 5.02
CA VAL A 179 -12.16 3.98 4.35
C VAL A 179 -13.01 5.14 4.88
N THR A 180 -12.44 6.02 5.70
CA THR A 180 -13.14 7.13 6.36
C THR A 180 -13.23 8.39 5.48
N LYS A 181 -12.27 8.57 4.57
CA LYS A 181 -12.31 9.59 3.51
C LYS A 181 -11.81 8.98 2.23
N LYS A 182 -12.45 9.27 1.10
CA LYS A 182 -12.01 8.81 -0.22
C LYS A 182 -12.07 9.92 -1.25
N ASN A 183 -11.18 9.82 -2.25
CA ASN A 183 -11.11 10.71 -3.41
C ASN A 183 -10.93 12.20 -3.07
N VAL A 184 -10.24 12.51 -1.97
CA VAL A 184 -9.98 13.91 -1.58
C VAL A 184 -8.83 14.45 -2.42
N GLU A 185 -9.06 15.46 -3.23
CA GLU A 185 -8.00 16.11 -4.01
C GLU A 185 -7.08 16.93 -3.10
N ILE A 186 -5.78 16.65 -3.14
CA ILE A 186 -4.77 17.40 -2.36
C ILE A 186 -3.80 18.18 -3.24
N PHE A 187 -3.71 17.82 -4.52
CA PHE A 187 -2.85 18.48 -5.49
C PHE A 187 -3.38 18.26 -6.91
N SER A 188 -3.27 19.27 -7.76
CA SER A 188 -3.53 19.12 -9.19
C SER A 188 -2.64 20.04 -10.04
N SER A 189 -2.25 19.54 -11.21
CA SER A 189 -1.39 20.28 -12.14
C SER A 189 -1.50 19.73 -13.57
N LYS A 190 -1.28 20.60 -14.56
CA LYS A 190 -1.11 20.20 -15.97
C LYS A 190 0.26 19.59 -16.26
N SER A 191 1.24 19.86 -15.40
CA SER A 191 2.64 19.44 -15.56
C SER A 191 3.02 18.38 -14.53
N LEU A 192 2.10 17.53 -14.08
CA LEU A 192 2.46 16.40 -13.21
C LEU A 192 3.00 15.26 -14.08
N ALA A 193 4.16 14.72 -13.74
CA ALA A 193 4.73 13.60 -14.48
C ALA A 193 3.92 12.32 -14.23
N LEU A 194 3.84 11.48 -15.27
CA LEU A 194 3.24 10.15 -15.18
C LEU A 194 4.25 9.14 -14.59
N MET A 195 4.78 9.44 -13.40
CA MET A 195 5.76 8.58 -12.70
C MET A 195 5.23 8.09 -11.34
N SER A 196 6.03 7.23 -10.69
CA SER A 196 5.70 6.63 -9.40
C SER A 196 5.53 7.69 -8.30
N LEU A 197 4.54 7.53 -7.44
CA LEU A 197 4.54 8.20 -6.13
C LEU A 197 5.58 7.51 -5.24
N GLN A 198 6.43 8.28 -4.57
CA GLN A 198 7.45 7.76 -3.67
C GLN A 198 7.37 8.52 -2.35
N ALA A 199 7.84 7.92 -1.26
CA ALA A 199 7.97 8.60 0.01
C ALA A 199 9.22 8.21 0.77
N CYS A 200 9.70 9.14 1.59
CA CYS A 200 10.73 8.87 2.58
C CYS A 200 10.36 9.51 3.91
N LYS A 201 10.83 8.89 5.00
CA LYS A 201 10.52 9.37 6.34
C LYS A 201 11.33 10.64 6.64
N HIS A 202 10.67 11.65 7.18
CA HIS A 202 11.30 12.88 7.65
C HIS A 202 12.25 12.58 8.81
N LYS A 203 13.30 13.41 8.99
CA LYS A 203 14.30 13.27 10.07
C LYS A 203 13.68 13.26 11.48
N ASN A 204 12.50 13.85 11.64
CA ASN A 204 11.80 13.88 12.93
C ASN A 204 11.19 12.51 13.33
N GLY A 205 11.26 11.50 12.45
CA GLY A 205 10.77 10.15 12.74
C GLY A 205 9.24 10.00 12.76
N ASN A 206 8.50 11.07 12.42
CA ASN A 206 7.04 11.09 12.45
C ASN A 206 6.45 11.37 11.08
N ASP A 207 6.99 12.36 10.37
CA ASP A 207 6.42 12.83 9.10
C ASP A 207 7.00 12.12 7.89
N TRP A 208 6.34 12.27 6.75
CA TRP A 208 6.75 11.72 5.47
C TRP A 208 6.89 12.83 4.44
N TRP A 209 7.99 12.80 3.69
CA TRP A 209 8.07 13.51 2.42
C TRP A 209 7.48 12.62 1.33
N ILE A 210 6.56 13.18 0.55
CA ILE A 210 5.99 12.53 -0.63
C ILE A 210 6.59 13.21 -1.85
N LEU A 211 7.19 12.41 -2.73
CA LEU A 211 7.85 12.85 -3.94
C LEU A 211 7.06 12.40 -5.16
N PHE A 212 6.93 13.32 -6.11
CA PHE A 212 6.37 13.09 -7.42
C PHE A 212 7.04 14.03 -8.42
N GLY A 213 7.21 13.58 -9.66
CA GLY A 213 7.86 14.39 -10.68
C GLY A 213 6.94 15.46 -11.26
N LYS A 214 7.55 16.57 -11.67
CA LYS A 214 6.96 17.50 -12.62
C LYS A 214 7.29 16.99 -14.03
N GLY A 215 6.28 16.81 -14.87
CA GLY A 215 6.45 16.54 -16.29
C GLY A 215 6.88 17.81 -17.01
N GLN A 216 7.75 17.68 -18.02
CA GLN A 216 8.05 18.79 -18.92
C GLN A 216 6.80 19.18 -19.68
N THR A 217 6.49 20.47 -19.66
CA THR A 217 5.59 21.11 -20.61
C THR A 217 6.41 22.14 -21.38
N ASP A 218 7.45 21.68 -22.09
CA ASP A 218 8.24 22.56 -22.97
C ASP A 218 7.51 22.66 -24.31
N LEU A 219 6.44 23.46 -24.30
CA LEU A 219 5.84 24.09 -25.48
C LEU A 219 5.39 25.51 -25.10
N SER A 220 6.36 26.36 -24.77
CA SER A 220 6.30 27.83 -24.94
C SER A 220 7.68 28.42 -24.70
#